data_AF-A0A257PAI2-F1
#
_entry.id   AF-A0A257PAI2-F1
#
_cell.length_a   1.000
_cell.length_b   1.000
_cell.length_c   1.000
_cell.angle_alpha   90.00
_cell.angle_beta   90.00
_cell.angle_gamma   90.00
#
_symmetry.space_group_name_H-M   'P 1'
#
loop_
_entity.id
_entity.type
_entity.pdbx_description
1 polymer ?
#
loop_
_entity_poly.entity_id
_entity_poly.type
_entity_poly.pdbx_seq_one_letter_code
_entity_poly.pdbx_strand_id
1 'polypeptide(L)'
;MRPLATRFADRFTAFLPRAQYPVRAGVHTNTAFAVRLALDYQDPDLQSRLAAAALAWYGQDTGCQAWEPSGDDFLSPALIEAECMRVVLPESAFRTWFGRFLPEIAQRQPAALFTPAGVTDRSDGKIAHLDGLNLSRAWCWRSLARFTKDPAAIQAVAQAHIDASLPHVGGDYMGSHWLASFAVLALDQAGSSSGSA
;
A
#
# COMPACT_ATOMS: atom_id res chain seq x y z
N MET A 1 -9.87 15.53 18.19
CA MET A 1 -9.76 14.35 17.31
C MET A 1 -10.33 13.04 17.92
N ARG A 2 -10.36 12.86 19.25
CA ARG A 2 -10.75 11.59 19.91
C ARG A 2 -12.15 11.03 19.56
N PRO A 3 -13.22 11.82 19.39
CA PRO A 3 -14.56 11.28 19.13
C PRO A 3 -14.73 10.60 17.77
N LEU A 4 -14.00 11.02 16.74
CA LEU A 4 -14.12 10.46 15.40
C LEU A 4 -13.32 9.17 15.26
N ALA A 5 -12.10 9.12 15.82
CA ALA A 5 -11.27 7.92 15.79
C ALA A 5 -11.95 6.73 16.50
N THR A 6 -12.58 6.96 17.65
CA THR A 6 -13.37 5.94 18.35
C THR A 6 -14.53 5.42 17.48
N ARG A 7 -15.23 6.29 16.74
CA ARG A 7 -16.30 5.86 15.83
C ARG A 7 -15.81 4.99 14.66
N PHE A 8 -14.56 5.12 14.25
CA PHE A 8 -13.94 4.23 13.27
C PHE A 8 -13.54 2.90 13.91
N ALA A 9 -12.96 2.94 15.12
CA ALA A 9 -12.65 1.73 15.89
C ALA A 9 -13.90 0.86 16.11
N ASP A 10 -15.01 1.46 16.55
CA ASP A 10 -16.30 0.77 16.73
C ASP A 10 -16.79 0.10 15.43
N ARG A 11 -16.62 0.80 14.30
CA ARG A 11 -17.00 0.28 12.98
C ARG A 11 -16.14 -0.91 12.57
N PHE A 12 -14.84 -0.87 12.80
CA PHE A 12 -13.97 -2.02 12.56
C PHE A 12 -14.36 -3.19 13.45
N THR A 13 -14.54 -2.99 14.76
CA THR A 13 -14.94 -4.04 15.70
C THR A 13 -16.27 -4.70 15.30
N ALA A 14 -17.23 -3.93 14.79
CA ALA A 14 -18.48 -4.47 14.28
C ALA A 14 -18.38 -5.11 12.88
N PHE A 15 -17.41 -4.70 12.05
CA PHE A 15 -17.25 -5.17 10.68
C PHE A 15 -16.44 -6.45 10.58
N LEU A 16 -15.27 -6.51 11.23
CA LEU A 16 -14.29 -7.59 11.07
C LEU A 16 -14.88 -9.01 11.28
N PRO A 17 -15.74 -9.27 12.29
CA PRO A 17 -16.33 -10.60 12.47
C PRO A 17 -17.26 -11.06 11.33
N ARG A 18 -17.74 -10.13 10.49
CA ARG A 18 -18.65 -10.40 9.36
C ARG A 18 -17.92 -10.49 8.02
N ALA A 19 -16.68 -10.04 7.96
CA ALA A 19 -15.90 -9.95 6.73
C ALA A 19 -15.14 -11.25 6.47
N GLN A 20 -15.82 -12.23 5.88
CA GLN A 20 -15.22 -13.55 5.59
C GLN A 20 -14.08 -13.46 4.57
N TYR A 21 -14.19 -12.56 3.58
CA TYR A 21 -13.23 -12.40 2.50
C TYR A 21 -12.63 -10.99 2.49
N PRO A 22 -11.36 -10.84 2.07
CA PRO A 22 -10.79 -9.52 1.83
C PRO A 22 -11.33 -8.90 0.54
N VAL A 23 -11.30 -7.57 0.46
CA VAL A 23 -11.49 -6.80 -0.77
C VAL A 23 -10.11 -6.43 -1.30
N ARG A 24 -9.76 -6.96 -2.48
CA ARG A 24 -8.43 -6.79 -3.10
C ARG A 24 -8.41 -5.79 -4.25
N ALA A 25 -9.53 -5.17 -4.59
CA ALA A 25 -9.55 -4.16 -5.65
C ALA A 25 -8.53 -3.05 -5.35
N GLY A 26 -7.84 -2.52 -6.35
CA GLY A 26 -6.85 -1.46 -6.19
C GLY A 26 -7.49 -0.09 -5.96
N VAL A 27 -8.63 -0.03 -5.27
CA VAL A 27 -9.34 1.21 -4.97
C VAL A 27 -9.58 1.31 -3.47
N HIS A 28 -10.14 2.43 -3.02
CA HIS A 28 -10.31 2.81 -1.61
C HIS A 28 -11.01 1.77 -0.71
N THR A 29 -11.78 0.84 -1.28
CA THR A 29 -12.40 -0.27 -0.53
C THR A 29 -11.41 -1.39 -0.14
N ASN A 30 -10.15 -1.30 -0.54
CA ASN A 30 -9.14 -2.32 -0.28
C ASN A 30 -8.95 -2.57 1.23
N THR A 31 -9.14 -3.82 1.65
CA THR A 31 -9.10 -4.17 3.09
C THR A 31 -7.68 -4.17 3.65
N ALA A 32 -6.65 -4.49 2.86
CA ALA A 32 -5.26 -4.39 3.32
C ALA A 32 -4.87 -2.94 3.55
N PHE A 33 -5.29 -2.02 2.69
CA PHE A 33 -5.10 -0.58 2.89
C PHE A 33 -5.79 -0.09 4.17
N ALA A 34 -7.08 -0.44 4.34
CA ALA A 34 -7.84 -0.05 5.53
C ALA A 34 -7.20 -0.57 6.83
N VAL A 35 -6.78 -1.85 6.84
CA VAL A 35 -6.08 -2.44 7.99
C VAL A 35 -4.75 -1.74 8.24
N ARG A 36 -3.94 -1.54 7.20
CA ARG A 36 -2.62 -0.90 7.32
C ARG A 36 -2.72 0.47 7.98
N LEU A 37 -3.67 1.31 7.56
CA LEU A 37 -3.87 2.63 8.18
C LEU A 37 -4.41 2.53 9.61
N ALA A 38 -5.35 1.62 9.86
CA ALA A 38 -5.97 1.48 11.17
C ALA A 38 -4.99 0.97 12.25
N LEU A 39 -3.95 0.23 11.87
CA LEU A 39 -2.92 -0.26 12.79
C LEU A 39 -2.09 0.87 13.43
N ASP A 40 -2.04 2.07 12.85
CA ASP A 40 -1.35 3.23 13.45
C ASP A 40 -2.14 3.81 14.66
N TYR A 41 -3.43 3.49 14.78
CA TYR A 41 -4.25 3.88 15.92
C TYR A 41 -3.92 3.04 17.15
N GLN A 42 -3.51 3.72 18.24
CA GLN A 42 -3.02 3.09 19.47
C GLN A 42 -4.19 2.56 20.32
N ASP A 43 -4.71 1.40 19.92
CA ASP A 43 -5.72 0.62 20.64
C ASP A 43 -5.37 -0.88 20.52
N PRO A 44 -4.84 -1.51 21.59
CA PRO A 44 -4.38 -2.90 21.53
C PRO A 44 -5.48 -3.92 21.19
N ASP A 45 -6.73 -3.70 21.61
CA ASP A 45 -7.82 -4.63 21.28
C ASP A 45 -8.16 -4.55 19.79
N LEU A 46 -8.26 -3.33 19.26
CA LEU A 46 -8.49 -3.13 17.82
C LEU A 46 -7.32 -3.67 16.99
N GLN A 47 -6.07 -3.37 17.37
CA GLN A 47 -4.88 -3.84 16.67
C GLN A 47 -4.82 -5.37 16.62
N SER A 48 -5.15 -6.05 17.73
CA SER A 48 -5.24 -7.51 17.78
C SER A 48 -6.29 -8.06 16.81
N ARG A 49 -7.48 -7.46 16.76
CA ARG A 49 -8.56 -7.85 15.82
C ARG A 49 -8.17 -7.64 14.36
N LEU A 50 -7.53 -6.50 14.07
CA LEU A 50 -7.05 -6.17 12.73
C LEU A 50 -5.97 -7.15 12.27
N ALA A 51 -4.99 -7.45 13.13
CA ALA A 51 -3.94 -8.43 12.86
C ALA A 51 -4.53 -9.83 12.62
N ALA A 52 -5.48 -10.27 13.46
CA ALA A 52 -6.15 -11.55 13.29
C ALA A 52 -6.90 -11.65 11.94
N ALA A 53 -7.60 -10.59 11.54
CA ALA A 53 -8.30 -10.55 10.26
C ALA A 53 -7.32 -10.57 9.07
N ALA A 54 -6.25 -9.78 9.12
CA ALA A 54 -5.23 -9.78 8.07
C ALA A 54 -4.53 -11.13 7.94
N LEU A 55 -4.20 -11.79 9.05
CA LEU A 55 -3.65 -13.15 9.04
C LEU A 55 -4.61 -14.16 8.42
N ALA A 56 -5.91 -14.07 8.74
CA ALA A 56 -6.93 -14.95 8.18
C ALA A 56 -7.11 -14.75 6.67
N TRP A 57 -7.05 -13.50 6.19
CA TRP A 57 -7.23 -13.18 4.78
C TRP A 57 -6.01 -13.42 3.90
N TYR A 58 -4.81 -13.10 4.41
CA TYR A 58 -3.59 -12.98 3.60
C TYR A 58 -2.47 -13.93 4.03
N GLY A 59 -2.58 -14.57 5.20
CA GLY A 59 -1.48 -15.35 5.79
C GLY A 59 -1.04 -16.55 4.94
N GLN A 60 -1.92 -17.07 4.09
CA GLN A 60 -1.66 -18.21 3.20
C GLN A 60 -1.42 -17.80 1.74
N ASP A 61 -1.41 -16.50 1.42
CA ASP A 61 -1.22 -16.04 0.05
C ASP A 61 0.22 -16.31 -0.42
N THR A 62 0.34 -16.83 -1.65
CA THR A 62 1.61 -17.21 -2.28
C THR A 62 1.54 -16.95 -3.78
N GLY A 63 2.69 -16.70 -4.42
CA GLY A 63 2.79 -16.57 -5.86
C GLY A 63 1.90 -15.49 -6.46
N CYS A 64 1.84 -14.31 -5.81
CA CYS A 64 1.02 -13.19 -6.24
C CYS A 64 1.31 -12.82 -7.71
N GLN A 65 0.27 -12.87 -8.53
CA GLN A 65 0.37 -12.60 -9.97
C GLN A 65 0.40 -11.10 -10.28
N ALA A 66 -0.06 -10.25 -9.35
CA ALA A 66 -0.22 -8.81 -9.52
C ALA A 66 -0.92 -8.41 -10.84
N TRP A 67 -2.21 -8.70 -10.96
CA TRP A 67 -3.05 -8.31 -12.13
C TRP A 67 -3.22 -6.79 -12.33
N GLU A 68 -2.51 -5.97 -11.55
CA GLU A 68 -2.44 -4.53 -11.71
C GLU A 68 -1.52 -4.14 -12.90
N PRO A 69 -1.79 -3.03 -13.60
CA PRO A 69 -2.87 -2.07 -13.37
C PRO A 69 -4.22 -2.51 -13.94
N SER A 70 -5.29 -2.29 -13.16
CA SER A 70 -6.67 -2.10 -13.65
C SER A 70 -6.90 -0.63 -14.00
N GLY A 71 -7.85 -0.35 -14.89
CA GLY A 71 -8.09 1.00 -15.43
C GLY A 71 -8.54 2.06 -14.41
N ASP A 72 -8.86 1.65 -13.18
CA ASP A 72 -9.20 2.55 -12.08
C ASP A 72 -8.43 2.30 -10.79
N ASP A 73 -7.34 1.54 -10.87
CA ASP A 73 -6.47 1.31 -9.72
C ASP A 73 -5.88 2.64 -9.25
N PHE A 74 -6.08 2.91 -7.97
CA PHE A 74 -5.47 3.97 -7.17
C PHE A 74 -4.40 3.39 -6.22
N LEU A 75 -4.56 2.14 -5.80
CA LEU A 75 -3.68 1.43 -4.88
C LEU A 75 -3.09 0.23 -5.61
N SER A 76 -1.82 -0.08 -5.39
CA SER A 76 -1.27 -1.38 -5.77
C SER A 76 -1.83 -2.46 -4.85
N PRO A 77 -2.70 -3.37 -5.32
CA PRO A 77 -3.25 -4.44 -4.48
C PRO A 77 -2.16 -5.33 -3.89
N ALA A 78 -1.15 -5.69 -4.70
CA ALA A 78 -0.12 -6.61 -4.28
C ALA A 78 0.80 -5.97 -3.23
N LEU A 79 1.25 -4.74 -3.47
CA LEU A 79 2.20 -4.11 -2.57
C LEU A 79 1.53 -3.59 -1.29
N ILE A 80 0.26 -3.17 -1.33
CA ILE A 80 -0.43 -2.76 -0.10
C ILE A 80 -0.75 -3.93 0.81
N GLU A 81 -1.00 -5.11 0.24
CA GLU A 81 -1.10 -6.36 0.99
C GLU A 81 0.23 -6.72 1.65
N ALA A 82 1.33 -6.65 0.90
CA ALA A 82 2.65 -6.89 1.45
C ALA A 82 3.01 -5.89 2.57
N GLU A 83 2.70 -4.60 2.39
CA GLU A 83 2.91 -3.58 3.41
C GLU A 83 2.03 -3.81 4.65
N CYS A 84 0.76 -4.21 4.48
CA CYS A 84 -0.10 -4.60 5.59
C CYS A 84 0.51 -5.78 6.37
N MET A 85 0.92 -6.83 5.68
CA MET A 85 1.50 -8.02 6.29
C MET A 85 2.87 -7.75 6.95
N ARG A 86 3.63 -6.78 6.45
CA ARG A 86 4.88 -6.30 7.07
C ARG A 86 4.65 -5.71 8.45
N VAL A 87 3.51 -5.06 8.67
CA VAL A 87 3.16 -4.48 9.99
C VAL A 87 2.54 -5.53 10.91
N VAL A 88 1.77 -6.48 10.36
CA VAL A 88 1.07 -7.51 11.14
C VAL A 88 2.00 -8.61 11.65
N LEU A 89 2.98 -9.03 10.83
CA LEU A 89 3.84 -10.16 11.14
C LEU A 89 5.14 -9.74 11.87
N PRO A 90 5.65 -10.57 12.78
CA PRO A 90 7.04 -10.47 13.23
C PRO A 90 8.00 -10.52 12.04
N GLU A 91 9.12 -9.81 12.11
CA GLU A 91 10.01 -9.61 10.96
C GLU A 91 10.46 -10.93 10.28
N SER A 92 10.83 -11.93 11.07
CA SER A 92 11.26 -13.25 10.55
C SER A 92 10.12 -14.00 9.83
N ALA A 93 8.90 -13.91 10.35
CA ALA A 93 7.71 -14.48 9.75
C ALA A 93 7.36 -13.73 8.45
N PHE A 94 7.46 -12.40 8.46
CA PHE A 94 7.24 -11.58 7.28
C PHE A 94 8.24 -11.91 6.16
N ARG A 95 9.54 -12.03 6.45
CA ARG A 95 10.55 -12.40 5.43
C ARG A 95 10.19 -13.72 4.73
N THR A 96 9.73 -14.69 5.50
CA THR A 96 9.31 -15.99 4.97
C THR A 96 8.03 -15.86 4.15
N TRP A 97 7.02 -15.15 4.65
CA TRP A 97 5.76 -14.92 3.94
C TRP A 97 5.99 -14.15 2.64
N PHE A 98 6.74 -13.05 2.68
CA PHE A 98 7.02 -12.18 1.53
C PHE A 98 7.78 -12.92 0.43
N GLY A 99 8.74 -13.78 0.79
CA GLY A 99 9.44 -14.64 -0.17
C GLY A 99 8.55 -15.68 -0.84
N ARG A 100 7.46 -16.13 -0.21
CA ARG A 100 6.46 -17.00 -0.85
C ARG A 100 5.43 -16.20 -1.65
N PHE A 101 5.09 -15.00 -1.18
CA PHE A 101 4.12 -14.12 -1.79
C PHE A 101 4.64 -13.55 -3.12
N LEU A 102 5.90 -13.09 -3.18
CA LEU A 102 6.58 -12.64 -4.39
C LEU A 102 7.89 -13.43 -4.61
N PRO A 103 7.80 -14.69 -5.07
CA PRO A 103 8.96 -15.59 -5.16
C PRO A 103 10.01 -15.13 -6.18
N GLU A 104 9.59 -14.38 -7.20
CA GLU A 104 10.43 -13.92 -8.31
C GLU A 104 10.80 -12.43 -8.21
N ILE A 105 10.69 -11.85 -7.02
CA ILE A 105 10.96 -10.42 -6.77
C ILE A 105 12.38 -10.01 -7.18
N ALA A 106 13.36 -10.90 -7.04
CA ALA A 106 14.75 -10.65 -7.43
C ALA A 106 14.92 -10.54 -8.95
N GLN A 107 14.03 -11.18 -9.72
CA GLN A 107 13.96 -11.08 -11.17
C GLN A 107 13.07 -9.92 -11.64
N ARG A 108 12.63 -9.06 -10.70
CA ARG A 108 11.65 -7.98 -10.93
C ARG A 108 10.34 -8.50 -11.52
N GLN A 109 9.87 -9.64 -11.03
CA GLN A 109 8.56 -10.18 -11.37
C GLN A 109 7.59 -10.12 -10.17
N PRO A 110 6.31 -9.80 -10.40
CA PRO A 110 5.71 -9.39 -11.68
C PRO A 110 6.19 -8.00 -12.16
N ALA A 111 6.52 -7.87 -13.45
CA ALA A 111 7.12 -6.64 -14.02
C ALA A 111 6.30 -5.36 -13.82
N ALA A 112 4.97 -5.49 -13.73
CA ALA A 112 4.05 -4.37 -13.50
C ALA A 112 4.32 -3.64 -12.18
N LEU A 113 4.84 -4.33 -11.16
CA LEU A 113 5.18 -3.72 -9.86
C LEU A 113 6.41 -2.82 -9.93
N PHE A 114 7.25 -2.97 -10.95
CA PHE A 114 8.54 -2.27 -11.08
C PHE A 114 8.52 -1.19 -12.17
N THR A 115 7.41 -1.07 -12.90
CA THR A 115 7.27 -0.16 -14.04
C THR A 115 6.13 0.81 -13.77
N PRO A 116 6.34 2.13 -13.89
CA PRO A 116 5.27 3.12 -13.73
C PRO A 116 4.08 2.84 -14.65
N ALA A 117 2.88 2.95 -14.10
CA ALA A 117 1.64 2.89 -14.87
C ALA A 117 1.53 4.15 -15.74
N GLY A 118 1.20 3.97 -17.02
CA GLY A 118 0.91 5.08 -17.92
C GLY A 118 -0.48 5.66 -17.66
N VAL A 119 -0.60 6.99 -17.65
CA VAL A 119 -1.87 7.71 -17.44
C VAL A 119 -2.22 8.43 -18.73
N THR A 120 -3.21 7.91 -19.46
CA THR A 120 -3.54 8.38 -20.82
C THR A 120 -4.43 9.61 -20.84
N ASP A 121 -5.28 9.78 -19.83
CA ASP A 121 -6.20 10.92 -19.69
C ASP A 121 -6.32 11.28 -18.21
N ARG A 122 -5.83 12.46 -17.84
CA ARG A 122 -5.87 12.96 -16.45
C ARG A 122 -7.11 13.79 -16.14
N SER A 123 -7.93 14.08 -17.15
CA SER A 123 -9.22 14.75 -16.96
C SER A 123 -10.32 13.76 -16.59
N ASP A 124 -10.16 12.49 -16.97
CA ASP A 124 -11.01 11.39 -16.51
C ASP A 124 -10.64 10.99 -15.07
N GLY A 125 -11.60 11.07 -14.15
CA GLY A 125 -11.36 10.80 -12.74
C GLY A 125 -10.94 9.36 -12.43
N LYS A 126 -11.30 8.37 -13.27
CA LYS A 126 -10.92 6.97 -13.08
C LYS A 126 -9.53 6.71 -13.63
N ILE A 127 -9.22 7.21 -14.83
CA ILE A 127 -7.87 7.06 -15.40
C ILE A 127 -6.85 7.86 -14.58
N ALA A 128 -7.20 9.03 -14.06
CA ALA A 128 -6.36 9.81 -13.16
C ALA A 128 -6.00 9.06 -11.85
N HIS A 129 -6.76 8.04 -11.45
CA HIS A 129 -6.37 7.19 -10.31
C HIS A 129 -5.01 6.50 -10.52
N LEU A 130 -4.60 6.26 -11.77
CA LEU A 130 -3.33 5.60 -12.05
C LEU A 130 -2.10 6.41 -11.59
N ASP A 131 -2.24 7.73 -11.41
CA ASP A 131 -1.22 8.53 -10.72
C ASP A 131 -1.16 8.16 -9.22
N GLY A 132 -2.31 7.88 -8.60
CA GLY A 132 -2.40 7.33 -7.25
C GLY A 132 -1.78 5.93 -7.17
N LEU A 133 -1.98 5.09 -8.18
CA LEU A 133 -1.36 3.77 -8.25
C LEU A 133 0.17 3.87 -8.20
N ASN A 134 0.77 4.75 -8.99
CA ASN A 134 2.21 4.98 -8.95
C ASN A 134 2.66 5.45 -7.55
N LEU A 135 1.98 6.42 -6.96
CA LEU A 135 2.33 6.92 -5.62
C LEU A 135 2.19 5.85 -4.54
N SER A 136 1.16 5.01 -4.60
CA SER A 136 0.97 3.90 -3.65
C SER A 136 2.02 2.80 -3.82
N ARG A 137 2.43 2.48 -5.06
CA ARG A 137 3.57 1.59 -5.33
C ARG A 137 4.85 2.15 -4.74
N ALA A 138 5.12 3.44 -4.93
CA ALA A 138 6.28 4.09 -4.36
C ALA A 138 6.31 4.01 -2.84
N TRP A 139 5.19 4.35 -2.18
CA TRP A 139 5.05 4.26 -0.73
C TRP A 139 5.35 2.84 -0.23
N CYS A 140 4.71 1.83 -0.82
CA CYS A 140 4.91 0.45 -0.39
C CYS A 140 6.34 -0.03 -0.66
N TRP A 141 6.91 0.27 -1.83
CA TRP A 141 8.30 -0.12 -2.13
C TRP A 141 9.32 0.51 -1.19
N ARG A 142 9.14 1.78 -0.81
CA ARG A 142 10.01 2.43 0.18
C ARG A 142 10.03 1.66 1.50
N SER A 143 8.86 1.20 1.96
CA SER A 143 8.74 0.43 3.20
C SER A 143 9.28 -1.00 3.08
N LEU A 144 9.09 -1.62 1.92
CA LEU A 144 9.46 -3.01 1.65
C LEU A 144 10.93 -3.18 1.23
N ALA A 145 11.63 -2.12 0.82
CA ALA A 145 12.98 -2.19 0.24
C ALA A 145 13.97 -3.01 1.09
N ARG A 146 13.97 -2.83 2.42
CA ARG A 146 14.87 -3.54 3.36
C ARG A 146 14.64 -5.06 3.46
N PHE A 147 13.56 -5.56 2.87
CA PHE A 147 13.23 -6.98 2.81
C PHE A 147 13.64 -7.63 1.48
N THR A 148 14.22 -6.85 0.57
CA THR A 148 14.72 -7.32 -0.71
C THR A 148 16.24 -7.49 -0.69
N LYS A 149 16.79 -8.16 -1.71
CA LYS A 149 18.24 -8.37 -1.84
C LYS A 149 19.01 -7.09 -2.16
N ASP A 150 18.37 -6.14 -2.85
CA ASP A 150 18.97 -4.87 -3.26
C ASP A 150 18.05 -3.71 -2.90
N PRO A 151 18.09 -3.25 -1.63
CA PRO A 151 17.26 -2.14 -1.19
C PRO A 151 17.47 -0.86 -1.98
N ALA A 152 18.69 -0.59 -2.46
CA ALA A 152 19.00 0.62 -3.22
C ALA A 152 18.32 0.61 -4.60
N ALA A 153 18.33 -0.54 -5.29
CA ALA A 153 17.59 -0.69 -6.54
C ALA A 153 16.08 -0.53 -6.35
N ILE A 154 15.51 -1.04 -5.25
CA ILE A 154 14.08 -0.87 -4.96
C ILE A 154 13.72 0.57 -4.61
N GLN A 155 14.61 1.30 -3.91
CA GLN A 155 14.43 2.73 -3.68
C GLN A 155 14.41 3.53 -5.00
N ALA A 156 15.27 3.16 -5.96
CA ALA A 156 15.25 3.77 -7.30
C ALA A 156 13.95 3.46 -8.06
N VAL A 157 13.40 2.26 -7.93
CA VAL A 157 12.08 1.89 -8.50
C VAL A 157 10.98 2.76 -7.88
N ALA A 158 10.97 2.91 -6.55
CA ALA A 158 10.01 3.78 -5.88
C ALA A 158 10.13 5.23 -6.36
N GLN A 159 11.35 5.73 -6.57
CA GLN A 159 11.57 7.08 -7.09
C GLN A 159 11.02 7.24 -8.52
N ALA A 160 11.22 6.25 -9.40
CA ALA A 160 10.68 6.29 -10.76
C ALA A 160 9.14 6.38 -10.78
N HIS A 161 8.45 5.71 -9.85
CA HIS A 161 7.00 5.87 -9.69
C HIS A 161 6.60 7.27 -9.21
N ILE A 162 7.36 7.86 -8.28
CA ILE A 162 7.12 9.23 -7.81
C ILE A 162 7.28 10.21 -8.98
N ASP A 163 8.38 10.12 -9.72
CA ASP A 163 8.68 11.05 -10.81
C ASP A 163 7.63 11.00 -11.93
N ALA A 164 7.02 9.83 -12.15
CA ALA A 164 5.97 9.64 -13.15
C ALA A 164 4.64 10.35 -12.80
N SER A 165 4.37 10.61 -11.52
CA SER A 165 3.03 11.02 -11.07
C SER A 165 2.99 12.26 -10.17
N LEU A 166 4.03 12.53 -9.38
CA LEU A 166 4.08 13.68 -8.47
C LEU A 166 3.88 15.04 -9.17
N PRO A 167 4.45 15.30 -10.37
CA PRO A 167 4.20 16.55 -11.10
C PRO A 167 2.73 16.79 -11.46
N HIS A 168 1.91 15.74 -11.45
CA HIS A 168 0.51 15.78 -11.88
C HIS A 168 -0.49 15.89 -10.71
N VAL A 169 -0.01 15.76 -9.46
CA VAL A 169 -0.85 15.79 -8.23
C VAL A 169 -1.52 17.15 -8.00
N GLY A 170 -0.92 18.24 -8.49
CA GLY A 170 -1.43 19.61 -8.33
C GLY A 170 -2.31 20.11 -9.48
N GLY A 171 -2.54 19.29 -10.52
CA GLY A 171 -3.39 19.63 -11.67
C GLY A 171 -4.81 19.08 -11.51
N ASP A 172 -5.77 19.82 -12.09
CA ASP A 172 -7.23 19.61 -12.18
C ASP A 172 -7.95 18.98 -10.97
N TYR A 173 -9.08 19.59 -10.59
CA TYR A 173 -9.84 19.33 -9.36
C TYR A 173 -10.14 17.85 -9.06
N MET A 174 -10.21 17.02 -10.12
CA MET A 174 -10.48 15.58 -10.03
C MET A 174 -9.31 14.75 -9.47
N GLY A 175 -8.05 15.18 -9.61
CA GLY A 175 -6.88 14.49 -9.05
C GLY A 175 -6.47 15.01 -7.66
N SER A 176 -6.60 16.32 -7.43
CA SER A 176 -5.98 17.00 -6.29
C SER A 176 -6.51 16.62 -4.90
N HIS A 177 -7.74 16.08 -4.79
CA HIS A 177 -8.37 15.84 -3.49
C HIS A 177 -7.96 14.52 -2.83
N TRP A 178 -7.48 13.52 -3.56
CA TRP A 178 -6.95 12.26 -2.99
C TRP A 178 -5.43 12.14 -3.12
N LEU A 179 -4.86 12.57 -4.26
CA LEU A 179 -3.43 12.41 -4.53
C LEU A 179 -2.53 13.11 -3.49
N ALA A 180 -2.98 14.24 -2.92
CA ALA A 180 -2.23 14.97 -1.91
C ALA A 180 -1.94 14.15 -0.64
N SER A 181 -2.89 13.36 -0.15
CA SER A 181 -2.67 12.51 1.05
C SER A 181 -1.64 11.41 0.79
N PHE A 182 -1.63 10.84 -0.42
CA PHE A 182 -0.66 9.81 -0.79
C PHE A 182 0.71 10.39 -1.13
N ALA A 183 0.77 11.58 -1.72
CA ALA A 183 2.02 12.31 -1.89
C ALA A 183 2.69 12.54 -0.53
N VAL A 184 1.94 12.92 0.51
CA VAL A 184 2.48 13.03 1.87
C VAL A 184 3.00 11.68 2.37
N LEU A 185 2.21 10.60 2.29
CA LEU A 185 2.67 9.26 2.74
C LEU A 185 3.92 8.77 1.98
N ALA A 186 4.00 9.07 0.68
CA ALA A 186 5.15 8.72 -0.14
C ALA A 186 6.38 9.52 0.29
N LEU A 187 6.25 10.83 0.54
CA LEU A 187 7.34 11.74 0.85
C LEU A 187 7.82 11.67 2.30
N ASP A 188 6.94 11.43 3.28
CA ASP A 188 7.27 11.44 4.72
C ASP A 188 8.29 10.35 5.10
N GLN A 189 8.25 9.19 4.43
CA GLN A 189 9.25 8.14 4.63
C GLN A 189 10.67 8.50 4.12
N ALA A 190 10.82 9.54 3.28
CA ALA A 190 12.13 10.04 2.88
C ALA A 190 12.74 11.03 3.89
N GLY A 191 11.94 11.58 4.80
CA GLY A 191 12.37 12.60 5.78
C GLY A 191 12.99 12.05 7.07
N SER A 192 12.93 10.73 7.31
CA SER A 192 13.38 10.12 8.57
C SER A 192 14.87 9.70 8.59
N SER A 193 15.65 10.11 7.59
CA SER A 193 17.10 9.84 7.52
C SER A 193 17.93 11.12 7.39
N SER A 194 17.81 12.02 8.36
CA SER A 194 18.86 13.01 8.65
C SER A 194 18.60 13.66 10.02
N GLY A 195 19.33 13.22 11.04
CA GLY A 195 19.23 13.79 12.38
C GLY A 195 20.07 13.07 13.44
N SER A 196 21.36 12.84 13.18
CA SER A 196 22.33 12.69 14.27
C SER A 196 23.51 13.64 14.03
N ALA A 197 23.54 14.70 14.82
CA ALA A 197 24.75 15.40 15.24
C ALA A 197 24.55 15.76 16.71
#